data_AF-A0A2P7BUD1-F1
#
_entry.id   AF-A0A2P7BUD1-F1
#
_cell.length_a   1.000
_cell.length_b   1.000
_cell.length_c   1.000
_cell.angle_alpha   90.00
_cell.angle_beta   90.00
_cell.angle_gamma   90.00
#
_symmetry.space_group_name_H-M   'P 1'
#
loop_
_entity.id
_entity.type
_entity.pdbx_description
1 polymer ?
#
loop_
_entity_poly.entity_id
_entity_poly.type
_entity_poly.pdbx_seq_one_letter_code
_entity_poly.pdbx_strand_id
1 'polypeptide(L)'
;MPQQVSMAFALPGGEKSTPSRNRPIDLVHLTRETFGNRALEIEILNLFSRQICGIVDRLAHANPDDRVRLAKSLKGSARAIGAFRVAEMAEAVEQAPSDLRKIKDLRPVIDDTRDYIAAITR
;
A
#
# COMPACT_ATOMS: atom_id res chain seq x y z
N MET A 1 -1.95 -43.60 -11.52
CA MET A 1 -0.96 -42.55 -11.22
C MET A 1 -0.22 -42.21 -12.50
N PRO A 2 -0.55 -41.11 -13.21
CA PRO A 2 0.29 -40.63 -14.28
C PRO A 2 1.23 -39.52 -13.78
N GLN A 3 2.50 -39.72 -14.09
CA GLN A 3 3.60 -38.79 -13.92
C GLN A 3 3.59 -37.83 -15.11
N GLN A 4 3.75 -36.52 -14.89
CA GLN A 4 4.04 -35.58 -15.97
C GLN A 4 5.27 -34.75 -15.60
N VAL A 5 6.36 -35.06 -16.32
CA VAL A 5 7.57 -34.23 -16.46
C VAL A 5 7.24 -33.05 -17.37
N SER A 6 7.66 -31.83 -17.04
CA SER A 6 8.24 -30.92 -18.04
C SER A 6 8.82 -29.63 -17.49
N MET A 7 10.06 -29.40 -17.92
CA MET A 7 10.70 -28.13 -18.26
C MET A 7 11.26 -27.26 -17.14
N ALA A 8 12.57 -27.44 -16.97
CA ALA A 8 13.52 -26.39 -16.65
C ALA A 8 13.26 -25.12 -17.46
N PHE A 9 13.10 -24.00 -16.76
CA PHE A 9 13.32 -22.67 -17.31
C PHE A 9 14.38 -21.99 -16.43
N ALA A 10 15.63 -22.20 -16.81
CA ALA A 10 16.75 -21.42 -16.31
C ALA A 10 16.69 -20.04 -16.95
N LEU A 11 16.35 -19.04 -16.16
CA LEU A 11 16.65 -17.64 -16.45
C LEU A 11 17.41 -17.08 -15.25
N PRO A 12 18.74 -16.87 -15.32
CA PRO A 12 19.45 -16.03 -14.39
C PRO A 12 19.23 -14.56 -14.79
N GLY A 13 17.99 -14.08 -14.66
CA GLY A 13 17.65 -12.65 -14.71
C GLY A 13 17.90 -12.03 -13.35
N GLY A 14 19.17 -11.96 -12.96
CA GLY A 14 19.64 -11.48 -11.67
C GLY A 14 19.60 -9.95 -11.52
N GLU A 15 18.48 -9.29 -11.83
CA GLU A 15 18.16 -8.02 -11.19
C GLU A 15 17.16 -8.32 -10.08
N LYS A 16 17.69 -8.71 -8.92
CA LYS A 16 16.98 -8.44 -7.68
C LYS A 16 16.96 -6.93 -7.56
N SER A 17 15.99 -6.27 -8.22
CA SER A 17 15.55 -4.94 -7.86
C SER A 17 15.31 -5.04 -6.37
N THR A 18 16.27 -4.53 -5.60
CA THR A 18 16.14 -4.44 -4.15
C THR A 18 14.85 -3.68 -3.97
N PRO A 19 13.79 -4.28 -3.37
CA PRO A 19 12.58 -3.55 -3.12
C PRO A 19 13.05 -2.35 -2.34
N SER A 20 12.90 -1.17 -2.92
CA SER A 20 13.38 0.06 -2.34
C SER A 20 12.54 0.25 -1.10
N ARG A 21 12.94 -0.36 0.04
CA ARG A 21 12.24 -0.29 1.33
C ARG A 21 12.15 1.16 1.84
N ASN A 22 12.77 2.09 1.13
CA ASN A 22 12.74 3.52 1.34
C ASN A 22 11.74 4.28 0.45
N ARG A 23 11.10 3.64 -0.53
CA ARG A 23 10.05 4.27 -1.34
C ARG A 23 8.69 4.05 -0.65
N PRO A 24 7.82 5.06 -0.60
CA PRO A 24 6.51 4.94 0.04
C PRO A 24 5.59 3.94 -0.67
N ILE A 25 5.83 3.66 -1.95
CA ILE A 25 5.11 2.67 -2.75
C ILE A 25 6.09 1.74 -3.48
N ASP A 26 5.86 0.44 -3.36
CA ASP A 26 6.56 -0.59 -4.13
C ASP A 26 5.95 -0.73 -5.53
N LEU A 27 6.56 -0.06 -6.50
CA LEU A 27 6.11 -0.10 -7.89
C LEU A 27 6.26 -1.50 -8.52
N VAL A 28 7.22 -2.31 -8.07
CA VAL A 28 7.37 -3.68 -8.58
C VAL A 28 6.18 -4.54 -8.13
N HIS A 29 5.71 -4.35 -6.91
CA HIS A 29 4.47 -4.97 -6.43
C HIS A 29 3.27 -4.51 -7.26
N LEU A 30 3.11 -3.20 -7.46
CA LEU A 30 2.00 -2.64 -8.23
C LEU A 30 1.96 -3.16 -9.69
N THR A 31 3.10 -3.20 -10.37
CA THR A 31 3.21 -3.73 -11.73
C THR A 31 2.83 -5.21 -11.80
N ARG A 32 3.13 -6.00 -10.76
CA ARG A 32 2.71 -7.41 -10.68
C ARG A 32 1.20 -7.56 -10.51
N GLU A 33 0.60 -6.77 -9.61
CA GLU A 33 -0.84 -6.80 -9.34
C GLU A 33 -1.67 -6.30 -10.55
N THR A 34 -1.11 -5.42 -11.36
CA THR A 34 -1.76 -4.85 -12.55
C THR A 34 -1.37 -5.53 -13.86
N PHE A 35 -0.60 -6.62 -13.80
CA PHE A 35 -0.08 -7.33 -14.98
C PHE A 35 0.68 -6.42 -15.96
N GLY A 36 1.34 -5.37 -15.44
CA GLY A 36 2.09 -4.40 -16.23
C GLY A 36 1.24 -3.35 -16.96
N ASN A 37 -0.05 -3.24 -16.64
CA ASN A 37 -0.91 -2.24 -17.26
C ASN A 37 -0.76 -0.87 -16.59
N ARG A 38 0.06 -0.01 -17.19
CA ARG A 38 0.35 1.33 -16.68
C ARG A 38 -0.87 2.25 -16.52
N ALA A 39 -1.90 2.12 -17.37
CA ALA A 39 -3.11 2.91 -17.21
C ALA A 39 -3.87 2.51 -15.93
N LEU A 40 -3.93 1.20 -15.65
CA LEU A 40 -4.55 0.66 -14.43
C LEU A 40 -3.73 1.02 -13.19
N GLU A 41 -2.40 0.97 -13.26
CA GLU A 41 -1.51 1.42 -12.17
C GLU A 41 -1.82 2.88 -11.79
N ILE A 42 -1.88 3.77 -12.77
CA ILE A 42 -2.17 5.20 -12.56
C ILE A 42 -3.58 5.38 -11.99
N GLU A 43 -4.58 4.66 -12.50
CA GLU A 43 -5.95 4.75 -12.02
C GLU A 43 -6.07 4.34 -10.55
N ILE A 44 -5.48 3.20 -10.19
CA ILE A 44 -5.48 2.67 -8.82
C ILE A 44 -4.74 3.62 -7.87
N LEU A 45 -3.59 4.16 -8.28
CA LEU A 45 -2.83 5.11 -7.48
C LEU A 45 -3.62 6.41 -7.23
N ASN A 46 -4.29 6.94 -8.26
CA ASN A 46 -5.16 8.11 -8.13
C ASN A 46 -6.37 7.84 -7.25
N LEU A 47 -6.99 6.66 -7.38
CA LEU A 47 -8.11 6.26 -6.53
C LEU A 47 -7.67 6.15 -5.07
N PHE A 48 -6.54 5.48 -4.82
CA PHE A 48 -5.96 5.37 -3.49
C PHE A 48 -5.71 6.75 -2.91
N SER A 49 -4.93 7.60 -3.58
CA SER A 49 -4.61 8.97 -3.14
C SER A 49 -5.83 9.77 -2.63
N ARG A 50 -6.95 9.70 -3.35
CA ARG A 50 -8.23 10.33 -2.94
C ARG A 50 -8.85 9.68 -1.71
N GLN A 51 -8.86 8.35 -1.65
CA GLN A 51 -9.46 7.59 -0.55
C GLN A 51 -8.73 7.81 0.77
N ILE A 52 -7.39 7.85 0.78
CA ILE A 52 -6.59 7.89 2.03
C ILE A 52 -6.76 9.22 2.77
N CYS A 53 -6.93 10.33 2.04
CA CYS A 53 -7.22 11.64 2.64
C CYS A 53 -8.51 11.60 3.49
N GLY A 54 -9.59 11.05 2.93
CA GLY A 54 -10.87 10.93 3.64
C GLY A 54 -10.80 9.96 4.83
N ILE A 55 -10.00 8.89 4.73
CA ILE A 55 -9.82 7.94 5.83
C ILE A 55 -9.08 8.58 7.01
N VAL A 56 -8.02 9.35 6.76
CA VAL A 56 -7.23 10.01 7.81
C VAL A 56 -8.01 11.06 8.57
N ASP A 57 -8.79 11.85 7.83
CA ASP A 57 -9.67 12.84 8.42
C ASP A 57 -10.69 12.18 9.35
N ARG A 58 -11.33 11.10 8.88
CA ARG A 58 -12.26 10.30 9.69
C ARG A 58 -11.58 9.65 10.89
N LEU A 59 -10.36 9.12 10.75
CA LEU A 59 -9.62 8.48 11.85
C LEU A 59 -9.42 9.45 13.03
N ALA A 60 -9.21 10.74 12.77
CA ALA A 60 -9.01 11.74 13.82
C ALA A 60 -10.25 11.98 14.68
N HIS A 61 -11.46 11.83 14.11
CA HIS A 61 -12.73 12.10 14.78
C HIS A 61 -13.52 10.82 15.14
N ALA A 62 -13.12 9.66 14.60
CA ALA A 62 -13.77 8.38 14.83
C ALA A 62 -13.62 7.87 16.26
N ASN A 63 -14.60 7.08 16.69
CA ASN A 63 -14.57 6.29 17.92
C ASN A 63 -13.63 5.06 17.74
N PRO A 64 -13.24 4.34 18.80
CA PRO A 64 -12.26 3.25 18.67
C PRO A 64 -12.72 2.10 17.76
N ASP A 65 -14.01 1.76 17.69
CA ASP A 65 -14.50 0.70 16.79
C ASP A 65 -14.37 1.12 15.31
N ASP A 66 -14.82 2.34 15.00
CA ASP A 66 -14.68 2.92 13.67
C ASP A 66 -13.21 3.08 13.26
N ARG A 67 -12.31 3.41 14.20
CA ARG A 67 -10.87 3.48 13.94
C ARG A 67 -10.32 2.12 13.51
N VAL A 68 -10.70 1.04 14.18
CA VAL A 68 -10.31 -0.32 13.78
C VAL A 68 -10.81 -0.63 12.37
N ARG A 69 -12.06 -0.32 12.06
CA ARG A 69 -12.63 -0.56 10.71
C ARG A 69 -11.91 0.25 9.63
N LEU A 70 -11.69 1.54 9.87
CA LEU A 70 -10.99 2.46 8.96
C LEU A 70 -9.54 2.04 8.75
N ALA A 71 -8.83 1.70 9.83
CA ALA A 71 -7.46 1.21 9.78
C ALA A 71 -7.35 -0.11 9.01
N LYS A 72 -8.27 -1.05 9.25
CA LYS A 72 -8.32 -2.32 8.53
C LYS A 72 -8.57 -2.13 7.02
N SER A 73 -9.47 -1.21 6.66
CA SER A 73 -9.71 -0.85 5.26
C SER A 73 -8.47 -0.20 4.61
N LEU A 74 -7.86 0.77 5.29
CA LEU A 74 -6.63 1.43 4.81
C LEU A 74 -5.49 0.42 4.62
N LYS A 75 -5.30 -0.49 5.59
CA LYS A 75 -4.31 -1.57 5.53
C LYS A 75 -4.51 -2.44 4.29
N GLY A 76 -5.75 -2.84 4.00
CA GLY A 76 -6.09 -3.64 2.82
C GLY A 76 -5.75 -2.92 1.52
N SER A 77 -6.22 -1.69 1.35
CA SER A 77 -5.94 -0.88 0.17
C SER A 77 -4.45 -0.58 0.00
N ALA A 78 -3.76 -0.25 1.09
CA ALA A 78 -2.32 0.05 1.06
C ALA A 78 -1.48 -1.18 0.67
N ARG A 79 -1.83 -2.37 1.16
CA ARG A 79 -1.15 -3.62 0.74
C ARG A 79 -1.37 -3.92 -0.74
N ALA A 80 -2.58 -3.74 -1.25
CA ALA A 80 -2.92 -4.02 -2.65
C ALA A 80 -2.12 -3.17 -3.67
N ILE A 81 -1.71 -1.97 -3.27
CA ILE A 81 -0.93 -1.07 -4.14
C ILE A 81 0.58 -1.07 -3.85
N GLY A 82 1.03 -1.86 -2.86
CA GLY A 82 2.44 -1.88 -2.44
C GLY A 82 2.86 -0.74 -1.51
N ALA A 83 1.93 0.01 -0.92
CA ALA A 83 2.18 1.03 0.10
C ALA A 83 2.39 0.40 1.49
N PHE A 84 3.40 -0.46 1.62
CA PHE A 84 3.60 -1.28 2.82
C PHE A 84 3.80 -0.45 4.10
N ARG A 85 4.50 0.69 4.02
CA ARG A 85 4.70 1.58 5.18
C ARG A 85 3.37 2.11 5.74
N VAL A 86 2.44 2.48 4.85
CA VAL A 86 1.08 2.92 5.25
C VAL A 86 0.32 1.75 5.87
N ALA A 87 0.44 0.54 5.31
CA ALA A 87 -0.20 -0.65 5.85
C ALA A 87 0.29 -1.02 7.25
N GLU A 88 1.60 -0.89 7.53
CA GLU A 88 2.18 -1.12 8.85
C GLU A 88 1.69 -0.10 9.88
N MET A 89 1.65 1.18 9.52
CA MET A 89 1.12 2.22 10.40
C MET A 89 -0.39 2.05 10.65
N ALA A 90 -1.15 1.67 9.62
CA ALA A 90 -2.57 1.34 9.76
C ALA A 90 -2.77 0.14 10.70
N GLU A 91 -1.95 -0.91 10.60
CA GLU A 91 -1.99 -2.03 11.53
C GLU A 91 -1.69 -1.62 12.97
N ALA A 92 -0.74 -0.71 13.17
CA ALA A 92 -0.45 -0.17 14.49
C ALA A 92 -1.65 0.61 15.10
N VAL A 93 -2.40 1.35 14.27
CA VAL A 93 -3.65 2.03 14.66
C VAL A 93 -4.75 1.01 14.96
N GLU A 94 -4.87 -0.06 14.17
CA GLU A 94 -5.82 -1.16 14.39
C GLU A 94 -5.57 -1.86 15.73
N GLN A 95 -4.31 -2.09 16.10
CA GLN A 95 -3.93 -2.73 17.37
C GLN A 95 -4.08 -1.81 18.59
N ALA A 96 -4.00 -0.49 18.40
CA ALA A 96 -4.16 0.49 19.48
C ALA A 96 -5.04 1.66 19.03
N PRO A 97 -6.36 1.43 18.85
CA PRO A 97 -7.27 2.44 18.31
C PRO A 97 -7.48 3.63 19.26
N SER A 98 -7.18 3.47 20.54
CA SER A 98 -7.20 4.55 21.54
C SER A 98 -5.97 5.45 21.49
N ASP A 99 -4.89 5.03 20.82
CA ASP A 99 -3.64 5.79 20.75
C ASP A 99 -3.66 6.80 19.61
N LEU A 100 -4.01 8.04 19.95
CA LEU A 100 -4.06 9.16 19.00
C LEU A 100 -2.68 9.53 18.43
N ARG A 101 -1.58 9.14 19.09
CA ARG A 101 -0.23 9.44 18.59
C ARG A 101 0.01 8.71 17.28
N LYS A 102 -0.36 7.43 17.22
CA LYS A 102 -0.25 6.63 15.99
C LYS A 102 -1.03 7.23 14.81
N ILE A 103 -2.19 7.83 15.08
CA ILE A 103 -2.98 8.52 14.06
C ILE A 103 -2.28 9.82 13.60
N LYS A 104 -1.65 10.54 14.53
CA LYS A 104 -0.83 11.72 14.21
C LYS A 104 0.42 11.35 13.41
N ASP A 105 1.11 10.27 13.77
CA ASP A 105 2.30 9.76 13.07
C ASP A 105 1.96 9.20 11.68
N LEU A 106 0.73 8.72 11.48
CA LEU A 106 0.25 8.25 10.18
C LEU A 106 0.09 9.39 9.15
N ARG A 107 -0.27 10.61 9.59
CA ARG A 107 -0.46 11.77 8.70
C ARG A 107 0.75 12.09 7.80
N PRO A 108 1.97 12.31 8.33
CA PRO A 108 3.13 12.64 7.48
C PRO A 108 3.49 11.51 6.51
N VAL A 109 3.31 10.24 6.90
CA VAL A 109 3.56 9.09 6.00
C VAL A 109 2.58 9.08 4.83
N ILE A 110 1.33 9.48 5.08
CA ILE A 110 0.28 9.58 4.08
C ILE A 110 0.52 10.75 3.14
N ASP A 111 0.96 11.89 3.65
CA ASP A 111 1.32 13.04 2.81
C ASP A 111 2.52 12.73 1.90
N ASP A 112 3.57 12.09 2.43
CA ASP A 112 4.72 11.58 1.65
C ASP A 112 4.28 10.60 0.56
N THR A 113 3.38 9.66 0.89
CA THR A 113 2.82 8.72 -0.09
C THR A 113 2.04 9.44 -1.18
N ARG A 114 1.26 10.47 -0.82
CA ARG A 114 0.47 11.25 -1.77
C ARG A 114 1.35 12.07 -2.72
N ASP A 115 2.38 12.73 -2.19
CA ASP A 115 3.35 13.47 -2.97
C ASP A 115 4.06 12.54 -3.97
N TYR A 116 4.47 11.36 -3.51
CA TYR A 116 5.06 10.36 -4.38
C TYR A 116 4.12 9.89 -5.49
N ILE A 117 2.84 9.65 -5.18
CA ILE A 117 1.82 9.32 -6.20
C ILE A 117 1.69 10.44 -7.21
N ALA A 118 1.60 11.70 -6.76
CA ALA A 118 1.50 12.85 -7.64
C ALA A 118 2.74 13.01 -8.54
N ALA A 119 3.93 12.69 -8.03
CA ALA A 119 5.17 12.75 -8.81
C ALA A 119 5.24 11.70 -9.93
N ILE A 120 4.67 10.50 -9.73
CA ILE A 120 4.73 9.39 -10.70
C ILE A 120 3.53 9.33 -11.65
N THR A 121 2.42 9.98 -11.30
CA THR A 121 1.18 10.04 -12.11
C THR A 121 1.03 11.33 -12.92
N ARG A 122 1.98 12.26 -12.78
CA ARG A 122 2.07 13.51 -13.54
C ARG A 122 2.51 13.26 -14.99
#